data_AF-A0A1R2ARI0-F1
#
_entry.id   AF-A0A1R2ARI0-F1
#
_cell.length_a   1.000
_cell.length_b   1.000
_cell.length_c   1.000
_cell.angle_alpha   90.00
_cell.angle_beta   90.00
_cell.angle_gamma   90.00
#
_symmetry.space_group_name_H-M   'P 1'
#
loop_
_entity.id
_entity.type
_entity.pdbx_description
1 polymer ?
#
loop_
_entity_poly.entity_id
_entity_poly.type
_entity_poly.pdbx_seq_one_letter_code
_entity_poly.pdbx_strand_id
1 'polypeptide(L)'
;MLILINLISVCLAKLSIISPDNLTDTTIPYMINTFSNPHLYPAYGILVFLNISSSCKLSQDQKSLLNITTIPVIQGVDLYGCLYSDISYESENSGSPGSIIVSDNAEFYDNFYNKDLVVKENNEYFSLFSFCIIITSETLKIFDDYLDKQIWAIYSYAEIKQTEFPSVKYYMASDFDYDNDFFQNLIYISNLFDIWRNELQFIFTYLDYDSFDYDVADNCYINSDSSAYCLPPSFNSTGIDRVLNSILLLNAYDRFSNSDVYGYISYYLELINKCYYNRSAKCHEEVLMNYGIEPNYDDSVLKGGFLENEIFARASINEVYIYDFYYMSDLYVLSGTADFISSINCDAGCSTMNITNNICEKNCNTEKCAFDSLQCLKEDLCYTFIIGDGNCNSLCNNDTDCYQNIVTNDSDNDDDKTLLIEILVPILGFFLIAGIIVGVIIVCVMKKRKKEEKKEKIENPKVLENLSTSNPQLLASSAKGLEYGIEILANDENLDPLNNNNIGVYTKFRKDLIYTGDAVCRIDIMAIEEGQDVMIFENQCKHIFHANCIKKWSFENNSEECPNCQIERKKSMQFGNKI
;
A
#
# COMPACT_ATOMS: atom_id res chain seq x y z
N MET A 1 -15.34 -19.94 1.97
CA MET A 1 -15.41 -18.48 2.03
C MET A 1 -14.06 -17.86 2.37
N LEU A 2 -13.29 -18.38 3.35
CA LEU A 2 -11.91 -17.94 3.62
C LEU A 2 -10.93 -18.15 2.44
N ILE A 3 -11.08 -19.21 1.63
CA ILE A 3 -10.22 -19.46 0.45
C ILE A 3 -10.45 -18.42 -0.67
N LEU A 4 -11.61 -17.75 -0.72
CA LEU A 4 -11.91 -16.77 -1.77
C LEU A 4 -11.36 -15.36 -1.46
N ILE A 5 -11.03 -15.05 -0.19
CA ILE A 5 -10.53 -13.73 0.23
C ILE A 5 -8.99 -13.65 0.12
N ASN A 6 -8.30 -14.81 0.08
CA ASN A 6 -6.86 -14.87 -0.16
C ASN A 6 -6.46 -14.75 -1.65
N LEU A 7 -7.43 -14.71 -2.58
CA LEU A 7 -7.15 -14.60 -4.02
C LEU A 7 -7.15 -13.16 -4.56
N ILE A 8 -7.46 -12.17 -3.73
CA ILE A 8 -7.28 -10.76 -4.08
C ILE A 8 -6.10 -10.25 -3.27
N SER A 9 -4.90 -10.73 -3.62
CA SER A 9 -3.69 -10.02 -3.24
C SER A 9 -3.62 -8.79 -4.13
N VAL A 10 -3.91 -7.62 -3.58
CA VAL A 10 -3.63 -6.35 -4.25
C VAL A 10 -2.16 -6.09 -4.00
N CYS A 11 -1.28 -6.91 -4.59
CA CYS A 11 0.16 -6.68 -4.48
C CYS A 11 0.46 -5.30 -5.06
N LEU A 12 1.21 -4.50 -4.30
CA LEU A 12 1.56 -3.15 -4.72
C LEU A 12 2.51 -3.19 -5.92
N ALA A 13 3.58 -3.98 -5.84
CA ALA A 13 4.42 -4.21 -7.01
C ALA A 13 3.80 -5.24 -7.98
N LYS A 14 4.29 -5.27 -9.21
CA LYS A 14 3.88 -6.24 -10.22
C LYS A 14 5.06 -6.62 -11.11
N LEU A 15 5.43 -7.90 -11.06
CA LEU A 15 6.26 -8.53 -12.09
C LEU A 15 5.34 -9.08 -13.18
N SER A 16 5.41 -8.51 -14.38
CA SER A 16 4.62 -8.93 -15.55
C SER A 16 5.54 -9.49 -16.62
N ILE A 17 5.24 -10.68 -17.13
CA ILE A 17 5.90 -11.20 -18.33
C ILE A 17 5.21 -10.57 -19.55
N ILE A 18 6.00 -10.07 -20.49
CA ILE A 18 5.51 -9.39 -21.70
C ILE A 18 5.74 -10.23 -22.95
N SER A 19 6.76 -11.09 -22.93
CA SER A 19 7.04 -12.07 -23.98
C SER A 19 7.68 -13.30 -23.34
N PRO A 20 7.32 -14.54 -23.76
CA PRO A 20 6.33 -14.84 -24.80
C PRO A 20 4.88 -14.70 -24.32
N ASP A 21 3.94 -14.52 -25.27
CA ASP A 21 2.49 -14.45 -25.06
C ASP A 21 1.95 -15.47 -24.05
N ASN A 22 2.43 -16.71 -24.13
CA ASN A 22 2.00 -17.83 -23.30
C ASN A 22 2.16 -17.56 -21.78
N LEU A 23 3.09 -16.68 -21.42
CA LEU A 23 3.39 -16.31 -20.04
C LEU A 23 2.76 -14.97 -19.62
N THR A 24 2.18 -14.20 -20.55
CA THR A 24 1.73 -12.82 -20.28
C THR A 24 0.64 -12.72 -19.21
N ASP A 25 -0.28 -13.68 -19.19
CA ASP A 25 -1.35 -13.77 -18.17
C ASP A 25 -0.90 -14.50 -16.89
N THR A 26 0.35 -14.95 -16.83
CA THR A 26 0.84 -15.72 -15.68
C THR A 26 1.20 -14.78 -14.54
N THR A 27 0.53 -14.95 -13.40
CA THR A 27 0.90 -14.26 -12.17
C THR A 27 2.14 -14.91 -11.58
N ILE A 28 3.19 -14.13 -11.38
CA ILE A 28 4.43 -14.59 -10.73
C ILE A 28 4.39 -14.15 -9.27
N PRO A 29 4.21 -15.07 -8.29
CA PRO A 29 4.31 -14.71 -6.88
C PRO A 29 5.76 -14.38 -6.53
N TYR A 30 5.97 -13.23 -5.90
CA TYR A 30 7.28 -12.78 -5.46
C TYR A 30 7.17 -12.07 -4.10
N MET A 31 8.31 -11.84 -3.48
CA MET A 31 8.49 -11.13 -2.22
C MET A 31 9.40 -9.93 -2.48
N ILE A 32 9.10 -8.79 -1.90
CA ILE A 32 9.97 -7.60 -1.92
C ILE A 32 10.92 -7.66 -0.73
N ASN A 33 12.01 -6.88 -0.76
CA ASN A 33 12.93 -6.79 0.37
C ASN A 33 13.04 -5.35 0.89
N THR A 34 13.68 -5.20 2.05
CA THR A 34 13.84 -3.91 2.74
C THR A 34 15.06 -3.10 2.31
N PHE A 35 15.99 -3.67 1.53
CA PHE A 35 17.29 -3.06 1.21
C PHE A 35 17.44 -2.58 -0.24
N SER A 36 16.46 -2.85 -1.11
CA SER A 36 16.51 -2.52 -2.52
C SER A 36 15.59 -1.38 -2.91
N ASN A 37 15.90 -0.75 -4.04
CA ASN A 37 15.03 0.25 -4.61
C ASN A 37 13.65 -0.38 -4.89
N PRO A 38 12.53 0.18 -4.36
CA PRO A 38 11.21 -0.26 -4.77
C PRO A 38 10.99 -0.06 -6.28
N HIS A 39 11.83 0.76 -6.92
CA HIS A 39 11.87 1.12 -8.33
C HIS A 39 10.55 1.80 -8.69
N LEU A 40 10.42 3.05 -8.22
CA LEU A 40 9.22 3.88 -8.34
C LEU A 40 8.80 4.16 -9.81
N TYR A 41 9.73 3.95 -10.74
CA TYR A 41 9.47 3.89 -12.17
C TYR A 41 9.46 2.45 -12.65
N PRO A 42 8.84 2.06 -13.77
CA PRO A 42 8.96 0.68 -14.25
C PRO A 42 10.39 0.33 -14.70
N ALA A 43 10.87 -0.87 -14.36
CA ALA A 43 12.04 -1.49 -14.96
C ALA A 43 11.61 -2.55 -15.98
N TYR A 44 12.45 -2.81 -16.98
CA TYR A 44 12.22 -3.90 -17.92
C TYR A 44 13.54 -4.59 -18.27
N GLY A 45 13.45 -5.84 -18.72
CA GLY A 45 14.62 -6.57 -19.18
C GLY A 45 14.33 -8.02 -19.55
N ILE A 46 15.31 -8.64 -20.19
CA ILE A 46 15.35 -10.06 -20.50
C ILE A 46 15.75 -10.83 -19.25
N LEU A 47 15.00 -11.86 -18.90
CA LEU A 47 15.36 -12.76 -17.81
C LEU A 47 16.54 -13.65 -18.21
N VAL A 48 17.62 -13.64 -17.41
CA VAL A 48 18.78 -14.50 -17.61
C VAL A 48 19.00 -15.40 -16.39
N PHE A 49 18.88 -16.71 -16.58
CA PHE A 49 18.96 -17.68 -15.49
C PHE A 49 20.41 -18.00 -15.14
N LEU A 50 20.81 -17.69 -13.91
CA LEU A 50 22.17 -17.87 -13.41
C LEU A 50 22.16 -18.81 -12.20
N ASN A 51 23.23 -19.58 -12.03
CA ASN A 51 23.46 -20.38 -10.83
C ASN A 51 24.70 -19.85 -10.12
N ILE A 52 24.54 -19.41 -8.87
CA ILE A 52 25.65 -18.88 -8.08
C ILE A 52 26.55 -20.02 -7.58
N SER A 53 27.84 -19.75 -7.44
CA SER A 53 28.77 -20.69 -6.79
C SER A 53 28.87 -20.45 -5.28
N SER A 54 29.50 -21.37 -4.56
CA SER A 54 29.80 -21.26 -3.12
C SER A 54 30.64 -20.05 -2.72
N SER A 55 31.20 -19.31 -3.68
CA SER A 55 31.86 -18.02 -3.45
C SER A 55 30.90 -16.85 -3.24
N CYS A 56 29.58 -17.05 -3.43
CA CYS A 56 28.57 -15.97 -3.40
C CYS A 56 28.93 -14.79 -4.31
N LYS A 57 29.46 -15.09 -5.50
CA LYS A 57 29.89 -14.10 -6.49
C LYS A 57 29.56 -14.58 -7.89
N LEU A 58 29.12 -13.65 -8.74
CA LEU A 58 28.95 -13.89 -10.16
C LEU A 58 30.31 -14.08 -10.83
N SER A 59 30.45 -15.14 -11.64
CA SER A 59 31.66 -15.37 -12.43
C SER A 59 31.82 -14.30 -13.51
N GLN A 60 33.02 -14.15 -14.07
CA GLN A 60 33.25 -13.16 -15.13
C GLN A 60 32.38 -13.43 -16.37
N ASP A 61 32.15 -14.71 -16.70
CA ASP A 61 31.29 -15.11 -17.80
C ASP A 61 29.83 -14.72 -17.51
N GLN A 62 29.35 -14.92 -16.27
CA GLN A 62 28.00 -14.52 -15.86
C GLN A 62 27.82 -13.01 -15.89
N LYS A 63 28.79 -12.25 -15.36
CA LYS A 63 28.78 -10.78 -15.40
C LYS A 63 28.72 -10.23 -16.82
N SER A 64 29.36 -10.91 -17.79
CA SER A 64 29.34 -10.47 -19.18
C SER A 64 27.98 -10.63 -19.88
N LEU A 65 27.05 -11.37 -19.27
CA LEU A 65 25.67 -11.49 -19.74
C LEU A 65 24.77 -10.36 -19.21
N LEU A 66 25.22 -9.64 -18.19
CA LEU A 66 24.45 -8.59 -17.52
C LEU A 66 24.69 -7.23 -18.18
N ASN A 67 23.62 -6.47 -18.32
CA ASN A 67 23.59 -5.10 -18.81
C ASN A 67 22.26 -4.46 -18.39
N ILE A 68 22.04 -3.22 -18.81
CA ILE A 68 20.87 -2.38 -18.49
C ILE A 68 19.50 -2.95 -18.91
N THR A 69 19.48 -3.99 -19.76
CA THR A 69 18.28 -4.69 -20.23
C THR A 69 18.26 -6.16 -19.84
N THR A 70 19.12 -6.60 -18.91
CA THR A 70 19.16 -7.99 -18.43
C THR A 70 18.78 -8.05 -16.96
N ILE A 71 17.76 -8.84 -16.59
CA ILE A 71 17.40 -9.11 -15.18
C ILE A 71 17.82 -10.54 -14.84
N PRO A 72 18.87 -10.77 -14.03
CA PRO A 72 19.28 -12.10 -13.65
C PRO A 72 18.27 -12.76 -12.70
N VAL A 73 17.94 -14.02 -12.99
CA VAL A 73 17.21 -14.95 -12.12
C VAL A 73 18.22 -15.90 -11.48
N ILE A 74 18.55 -15.67 -10.20
CA ILE A 74 19.73 -16.24 -9.55
C ILE A 74 19.33 -17.39 -8.62
N GLN A 75 19.82 -18.58 -8.94
CA GLN A 75 19.61 -19.82 -8.20
C GLN A 75 20.83 -20.16 -7.32
N GLY A 76 20.61 -21.06 -6.36
CA GLY A 76 21.68 -21.64 -5.52
C GLY A 76 22.08 -20.78 -4.32
N VAL A 77 21.40 -19.66 -4.08
CA VAL A 77 21.69 -18.73 -2.98
C VAL A 77 21.54 -19.41 -1.62
N ASP A 78 20.42 -20.11 -1.40
CA ASP A 78 20.14 -20.86 -0.18
C ASP A 78 21.17 -21.96 0.11
N LEU A 79 21.59 -22.68 -0.94
CA LEU A 79 22.51 -23.80 -0.83
C LEU A 79 23.86 -23.37 -0.23
N TYR A 80 24.25 -22.13 -0.47
CA TYR A 80 25.54 -21.58 -0.05
C TYR A 80 25.43 -20.55 1.06
N GLY A 81 24.22 -20.22 1.52
CA GLY A 81 23.97 -19.22 2.56
C GLY A 81 24.47 -17.83 2.16
N CYS A 82 24.29 -17.46 0.89
CA CYS A 82 24.69 -16.15 0.39
C CYS A 82 23.69 -15.08 0.83
N LEU A 83 24.18 -13.88 1.14
CA LEU A 83 23.33 -12.72 1.43
C LEU A 83 22.66 -12.22 0.14
N TYR A 84 21.38 -11.88 0.22
CA TYR A 84 20.60 -11.45 -0.95
C TYR A 84 21.09 -10.10 -1.47
N SER A 85 21.40 -9.19 -0.54
CA SER A 85 21.96 -7.87 -0.83
C SER A 85 23.31 -7.93 -1.53
N ASP A 86 24.24 -8.80 -1.10
CA ASP A 86 25.55 -8.96 -1.75
C ASP A 86 25.42 -9.40 -3.22
N ILE A 87 24.56 -10.39 -3.49
CA ILE A 87 24.34 -10.90 -4.84
C ILE A 87 23.64 -9.87 -5.74
N SER A 88 22.70 -9.13 -5.17
CA SER A 88 21.98 -8.07 -5.89
C SER A 88 22.89 -6.88 -6.18
N TYR A 89 23.77 -6.52 -5.26
CA TYR A 89 24.81 -5.51 -5.46
C TYR A 89 25.78 -5.88 -6.59
N GLU A 90 26.21 -7.15 -6.66
CA GLU A 90 27.05 -7.63 -7.77
C GLU A 90 26.32 -7.56 -9.13
N SER A 91 25.00 -7.77 -9.13
CA SER A 91 24.14 -7.66 -10.33
C SER A 91 24.03 -6.20 -10.78
N GLU A 92 23.75 -5.28 -9.85
CA GLU A 92 23.69 -3.84 -10.08
C GLU A 92 25.00 -3.28 -10.64
N ASN A 93 26.13 -3.64 -10.03
CA ASN A 93 27.46 -3.23 -10.50
C ASN A 93 27.81 -3.79 -11.88
N SER A 94 27.12 -4.84 -12.31
CA SER A 94 27.23 -5.39 -13.67
C SER A 94 26.27 -4.71 -14.65
N GLY A 95 25.57 -3.66 -14.22
CA GLY A 95 24.68 -2.83 -15.03
C GLY A 95 23.22 -3.31 -15.04
N SER A 96 22.85 -4.32 -14.26
CA SER A 96 21.48 -4.84 -14.23
C SER A 96 20.50 -3.83 -13.61
N PRO A 97 19.29 -3.63 -14.18
CA PRO A 97 18.26 -2.77 -13.58
C PRO A 97 17.58 -3.40 -12.34
N GLY A 98 17.78 -4.71 -12.11
CA GLY A 98 17.28 -5.41 -10.93
C GLY A 98 17.80 -6.84 -10.80
N SER A 99 17.32 -7.60 -9.84
CA SER A 99 17.61 -9.03 -9.67
C SER A 99 16.38 -9.78 -9.18
N ILE A 100 16.28 -11.05 -9.59
CA ILE A 100 15.30 -11.99 -9.06
C ILE A 100 16.06 -13.11 -8.36
N ILE A 101 15.93 -13.21 -7.04
CA ILE A 101 16.58 -14.25 -6.25
C ILE A 101 15.63 -15.43 -6.10
N VAL A 102 16.12 -16.65 -6.32
CA VAL A 102 15.37 -17.87 -6.05
C VAL A 102 15.76 -18.39 -4.66
N SER A 103 14.80 -18.37 -3.74
CA SER A 103 14.98 -18.83 -2.36
C SER A 103 13.71 -19.47 -1.81
N ASP A 104 13.85 -20.66 -1.22
CA ASP A 104 12.83 -21.35 -0.44
C ASP A 104 13.04 -21.16 1.08
N ASN A 105 14.20 -20.62 1.49
CA ASN A 105 14.55 -20.33 2.88
C ASN A 105 14.29 -18.88 3.30
N ALA A 106 13.82 -18.02 2.40
CA ALA A 106 13.51 -16.64 2.73
C ALA A 106 12.43 -16.59 3.81
N GLU A 107 12.80 -16.07 4.98
CA GLU A 107 11.84 -15.68 6.00
C GLU A 107 11.17 -14.39 5.54
N PHE A 108 9.84 -14.44 5.39
CA PHE A 108 9.05 -13.32 4.90
C PHE A 108 7.96 -12.95 5.89
N TYR A 109 7.66 -11.66 5.91
CA TYR A 109 6.60 -11.06 6.71
C TYR A 109 5.45 -10.69 5.81
N ASP A 110 4.24 -11.08 6.20
CA ASP A 110 3.01 -10.64 5.52
C ASP A 110 2.65 -9.24 6.04
N ASN A 111 2.87 -8.22 5.21
CA ASN A 111 2.42 -6.88 5.54
C ASN A 111 0.89 -6.82 5.41
N PHE A 112 0.21 -6.83 6.54
CA PHE A 112 -1.24 -6.96 6.65
C PHE A 112 -2.05 -5.91 5.83
N TYR A 113 -1.52 -4.71 5.60
CA TYR A 113 -2.26 -3.65 4.91
C TYR A 113 -2.27 -3.80 3.39
N ASN A 114 -1.13 -4.18 2.83
CA ASN A 114 -0.94 -4.25 1.39
C ASN A 114 -0.77 -5.70 0.88
N LYS A 115 -0.70 -6.67 1.79
CA LYS A 115 -0.45 -8.10 1.52
C LYS A 115 0.87 -8.34 0.79
N ASP A 116 1.82 -7.41 0.92
CA ASP A 116 3.16 -7.62 0.41
C ASP A 116 3.87 -8.64 1.32
N LEU A 117 4.57 -9.56 0.69
CA LEU A 117 5.50 -10.44 1.38
C LEU A 117 6.86 -9.73 1.39
N VAL A 118 7.33 -9.35 2.57
CA VAL A 118 8.53 -8.55 2.75
C VAL A 118 9.63 -9.41 3.39
N VAL A 119 10.81 -9.42 2.80
CA VAL A 119 11.99 -10.11 3.32
C VAL A 119 12.93 -9.07 3.89
N LYS A 120 13.16 -9.17 5.21
CA LYS A 120 14.13 -8.34 5.92
C LYS A 120 15.49 -9.04 5.94
N GLU A 121 16.56 -8.31 5.66
CA GLU A 121 17.92 -8.83 5.81
C GLU A 121 18.62 -8.08 6.94
N ASN A 122 19.25 -8.79 7.87
CA ASN A 122 19.79 -8.20 9.12
C ASN A 122 20.97 -7.24 8.92
N ASN A 123 21.41 -6.98 7.69
CA ASN A 123 22.66 -6.29 7.37
C ASN A 123 22.42 -5.14 6.38
N GLU A 124 21.56 -4.20 6.73
CA GLU A 124 21.05 -3.10 5.87
C GLU A 124 22.05 -1.92 5.71
N TYR A 125 23.36 -2.18 5.67
CA TYR A 125 24.35 -1.09 5.59
C TYR A 125 24.39 -0.39 4.23
N PHE A 126 23.63 -0.85 3.24
CA PHE A 126 23.57 -0.21 1.92
C PHE A 126 22.21 -0.38 1.26
N SER A 127 21.80 0.69 0.58
CA SER A 127 20.65 0.74 -0.32
C SER A 127 21.11 0.40 -1.74
N LEU A 128 20.38 -0.48 -2.43
CA LEU A 128 20.58 -0.74 -3.86
C LEU A 128 19.80 0.27 -4.69
N PHE A 129 20.36 0.71 -5.81
CA PHE A 129 19.67 1.53 -6.83
C PHE A 129 18.74 0.70 -7.72
N SER A 130 19.03 -0.58 -7.86
CA SER A 130 18.25 -1.56 -8.61
C SER A 130 17.23 -2.25 -7.71
N PHE A 131 16.15 -2.78 -8.30
CA PHE A 131 15.19 -3.57 -7.51
C PHE A 131 15.75 -4.96 -7.24
N CYS A 132 15.35 -5.56 -6.13
CA CYS A 132 15.51 -6.99 -5.90
C CYS A 132 14.19 -7.57 -5.43
N ILE A 133 13.81 -8.70 -6.00
CA ILE A 133 12.65 -9.48 -5.56
C ILE A 133 13.05 -10.94 -5.37
N ILE A 134 12.31 -11.64 -4.52
CA ILE A 134 12.57 -13.05 -4.21
C ILE A 134 11.39 -13.89 -4.70
N ILE A 135 11.68 -14.97 -5.41
CA ILE A 135 10.70 -15.98 -5.82
C ILE A 135 11.07 -17.33 -5.23
N THR A 136 10.09 -18.21 -5.09
CA THR A 136 10.34 -19.60 -4.65
C THR A 136 10.82 -20.48 -5.81
N SER A 137 11.43 -21.62 -5.49
CA SER A 137 11.77 -22.63 -6.50
C SER A 137 10.52 -23.20 -7.20
N GLU A 138 9.36 -23.18 -6.55
CA GLU A 138 8.09 -23.58 -7.17
C GLU A 138 7.64 -22.55 -8.22
N THR A 139 7.76 -21.25 -7.90
CA THR A 139 7.51 -20.17 -8.87
C THR A 139 8.44 -20.26 -10.07
N LEU A 140 9.72 -20.61 -9.86
CA LEU A 140 10.70 -20.73 -10.94
C LEU A 140 10.27 -21.75 -12.02
N LYS A 141 9.58 -22.83 -11.66
CA LYS A 141 9.14 -23.88 -12.59
C LYS A 141 8.21 -23.39 -13.70
N ILE A 142 7.58 -22.22 -13.52
CA ILE A 142 6.80 -21.54 -14.57
C ILE A 142 7.64 -21.34 -15.83
N PHE A 143 8.96 -21.19 -15.68
CA PHE A 143 9.89 -20.89 -16.76
C PHE A 143 10.59 -22.14 -17.35
N ASP A 144 10.36 -23.35 -16.82
CA ASP A 144 11.10 -24.57 -17.23
C ASP A 144 11.00 -24.85 -18.74
N ASP A 145 9.83 -24.64 -19.33
CA ASP A 145 9.56 -24.84 -20.77
C ASP A 145 10.02 -23.67 -21.66
N TYR A 146 10.67 -22.66 -21.07
CA TYR A 146 11.03 -21.40 -21.72
C TYR A 146 12.51 -21.01 -21.49
N LEU A 147 13.31 -21.86 -20.85
CA LEU A 147 14.72 -21.57 -20.54
C LEU A 147 15.61 -21.36 -21.78
N ASP A 148 15.17 -21.83 -22.96
CA ASP A 148 15.85 -21.65 -24.24
C ASP A 148 15.32 -20.47 -25.07
N LYS A 149 14.33 -19.73 -24.54
CA LYS A 149 13.70 -18.58 -25.20
C LYS A 149 14.06 -17.29 -24.48
N GLN A 150 13.91 -16.17 -25.19
CA GLN A 150 13.95 -14.86 -24.54
C GLN A 150 12.65 -14.65 -23.78
N ILE A 151 12.76 -14.29 -22.50
CA ILE A 151 11.62 -13.93 -21.66
C ILE A 151 11.80 -12.48 -21.27
N TRP A 152 10.93 -11.60 -21.76
CA TRP A 152 10.92 -10.20 -21.38
C TRP A 152 9.96 -9.98 -20.23
N ALA A 153 10.44 -9.28 -19.20
CA ALA A 153 9.63 -8.91 -18.05
C ALA A 153 9.65 -7.40 -17.82
N ILE A 154 8.56 -6.89 -17.27
CA ILE A 154 8.45 -5.56 -16.68
C ILE A 154 8.22 -5.74 -15.19
N TYR A 155 9.03 -5.07 -14.38
CA TYR A 155 8.77 -4.85 -12.97
C TYR A 155 8.25 -3.43 -12.80
N SER A 156 7.10 -3.27 -12.15
CA SER A 156 6.57 -1.95 -11.79
C SER A 156 6.20 -1.96 -10.33
N TYR A 157 6.51 -0.86 -9.63
CA TYR A 157 6.03 -0.68 -8.28
C TYR A 157 4.54 -0.31 -8.24
N ALA A 158 4.02 -0.03 -7.04
CA ALA A 158 2.66 0.44 -6.78
C ALA A 158 2.21 1.53 -7.74
N GLU A 159 0.91 1.52 -8.05
CA GLU A 159 0.27 2.71 -8.61
C GLU A 159 0.36 3.85 -7.60
N ILE A 160 1.09 4.91 -7.95
CA ILE A 160 1.30 6.07 -7.08
C ILE A 160 0.12 7.04 -7.25
N LYS A 161 -0.75 7.07 -6.24
CA LYS A 161 -1.87 8.02 -6.21
C LYS A 161 -1.35 9.43 -5.94
N GLN A 162 -1.66 10.36 -6.84
CA GLN A 162 -1.30 11.77 -6.69
C GLN A 162 -2.35 12.54 -5.86
N THR A 163 -1.88 13.35 -4.91
CA THR A 163 -2.69 14.29 -4.11
C THR A 163 -2.03 15.66 -4.07
N GLU A 164 -2.79 16.71 -3.72
CA GLU A 164 -2.23 18.06 -3.55
C GLU A 164 -1.25 18.09 -2.37
N PHE A 165 -1.59 17.36 -1.30
CA PHE A 165 -0.79 17.20 -0.10
C PHE A 165 -0.59 15.71 0.18
N PRO A 166 0.58 15.15 -0.17
CA PRO A 166 0.88 13.74 0.10
C PRO A 166 0.84 13.44 1.58
N SER A 167 0.08 12.43 1.98
CA SER A 167 0.03 11.98 3.38
C SER A 167 1.12 10.94 3.62
N VAL A 168 1.94 11.18 4.63
CA VAL A 168 3.04 10.34 5.09
C VAL A 168 2.64 9.64 6.38
N LYS A 169 2.66 8.31 6.38
CA LYS A 169 2.50 7.50 7.60
C LYS A 169 3.82 6.82 7.91
N TYR A 170 4.30 6.95 9.14
CA TYR A 170 5.50 6.28 9.61
C TYR A 170 5.15 5.21 10.64
N TYR A 171 5.51 3.97 10.35
CA TYR A 171 5.37 2.85 11.27
C TYR A 171 6.70 2.71 12.01
N MET A 172 6.70 3.22 13.24
CA MET A 172 7.90 3.36 14.03
C MET A 172 8.44 1.99 14.42
N ALA A 173 9.72 1.75 14.16
CA ALA A 173 10.41 0.63 14.77
C ALA A 173 10.65 0.87 16.27
N SER A 174 10.51 2.11 16.74
CA SER A 174 10.78 2.50 18.12
C SER A 174 12.23 2.16 18.50
N ASP A 175 13.13 2.32 17.54
CA ASP A 175 14.57 2.12 17.66
C ASP A 175 15.25 3.31 17.00
N PHE A 176 16.08 4.02 17.76
CA PHE A 176 16.69 5.26 17.26
C PHE A 176 17.56 5.06 16.03
N ASP A 177 18.18 3.89 15.82
CA ASP A 177 19.00 3.66 14.63
C ASP A 177 18.12 3.59 13.37
N TYR A 178 17.09 2.75 13.40
CA TYR A 178 16.15 2.60 12.28
C TYR A 178 15.29 3.84 12.06
N ASP A 179 14.80 4.45 13.15
CA ASP A 179 13.95 5.63 13.09
C ASP A 179 14.75 6.87 12.61
N ASN A 180 16.05 6.97 12.91
CA ASN A 180 16.87 8.09 12.43
C ASN A 180 16.84 8.23 10.91
N ASP A 181 16.93 7.13 10.17
CA ASP A 181 16.97 7.17 8.70
C ASP A 181 15.68 7.74 8.10
N PHE A 182 14.52 7.42 8.69
CA PHE A 182 13.25 8.04 8.34
C PHE A 182 13.30 9.56 8.60
N PHE A 183 13.69 9.97 9.80
CA PHE A 183 13.66 11.39 10.17
C PHE A 183 14.66 12.24 9.37
N GLN A 184 15.84 11.71 9.01
CA GLN A 184 16.79 12.40 8.13
C GLN A 184 16.18 12.69 6.75
N ASN A 185 15.50 11.69 6.17
CA ASN A 185 14.82 11.86 4.89
C ASN A 185 13.60 12.79 5.03
N LEU A 186 12.90 12.75 6.16
CA LEU A 186 11.75 13.63 6.41
C LEU A 186 12.18 15.11 6.51
N ILE A 187 13.37 15.42 7.04
CA ILE A 187 13.92 16.79 7.03
C ILE A 187 14.07 17.30 5.61
N TYR A 188 14.62 16.46 4.73
CA TYR A 188 14.83 16.84 3.34
C TYR A 188 13.50 17.19 2.66
N ILE A 189 12.47 16.37 2.84
CA ILE A 189 11.13 16.62 2.30
C ILE A 189 10.51 17.86 2.95
N SER A 190 10.61 18.00 4.28
CA SER A 190 10.05 19.13 5.03
C SER A 190 10.63 20.47 4.56
N ASN A 191 11.94 20.53 4.32
CA ASN A 191 12.61 21.74 3.82
C ASN A 191 12.21 22.11 2.38
N LEU A 192 11.79 21.14 1.57
CA LEU A 192 11.43 21.35 0.17
C LEU A 192 9.95 21.66 -0.04
N PHE A 193 9.07 21.05 0.76
CA PHE A 193 7.63 21.02 0.47
C PHE A 193 6.74 21.57 1.59
N ASP A 194 7.30 22.09 2.69
CA ASP A 194 6.55 22.59 3.85
C ASP A 194 5.47 21.59 4.31
N ILE A 195 5.91 20.42 4.79
CA ILE A 195 4.99 19.37 5.27
C ILE A 195 4.27 19.84 6.52
N TRP A 196 2.96 19.60 6.58
CA TRP A 196 2.14 19.96 7.73
C TRP A 196 1.92 18.76 8.65
N ARG A 197 1.65 19.05 9.92
CA ARG A 197 1.42 18.00 10.93
C ARG A 197 0.27 17.07 10.56
N ASN A 198 -0.80 17.58 9.96
CA ASN A 198 -1.92 16.75 9.50
C ASN A 198 -1.60 15.87 8.28
N GLU A 199 -0.48 16.09 7.61
CA GLU A 199 0.02 15.24 6.53
C GLU A 199 0.91 14.11 7.06
N LEU A 200 1.29 14.17 8.34
CA LEU A 200 2.20 13.23 8.98
C LEU A 200 1.46 12.44 10.07
N GLN A 201 1.59 11.12 10.02
CA GLN A 201 1.06 10.23 11.04
C GLN A 201 2.16 9.31 11.55
N PHE A 202 2.34 9.26 12.86
CA PHE A 202 3.23 8.33 13.53
C PHE A 202 2.42 7.18 14.10
N ILE A 203 2.78 5.95 13.76
CA ILE A 203 2.10 4.72 14.16
C ILE A 203 3.10 3.90 14.96
N PHE A 204 2.80 3.72 16.25
CA PHE A 204 3.58 2.85 17.11
C PHE A 204 3.39 1.39 16.68
N THR A 205 4.49 0.63 16.52
CA THR A 205 4.42 -0.81 16.27
C THR A 205 4.88 -1.59 17.50
N TYR A 206 4.32 -2.78 17.73
CA TYR A 206 4.68 -3.64 18.86
C TYR A 206 4.43 -5.11 18.55
N LEU A 207 5.07 -6.00 19.31
CA LEU A 207 4.93 -7.44 19.15
C LEU A 207 3.86 -8.02 20.07
N ASP A 208 3.28 -9.16 19.65
CA ASP A 208 2.38 -9.93 20.50
C ASP A 208 3.15 -10.49 21.70
N TYR A 209 2.57 -10.30 22.88
CA TYR A 209 3.07 -10.80 24.15
C TYR A 209 3.27 -12.33 24.11
N ASP A 210 2.34 -13.05 23.48
CA ASP A 210 2.36 -14.52 23.47
C ASP A 210 3.44 -15.10 22.54
N SER A 211 3.93 -14.32 21.57
CA SER A 211 5.00 -14.71 20.64
C SER A 211 6.36 -14.08 20.98
N PHE A 212 6.49 -13.50 22.17
CA PHE A 212 7.65 -12.69 22.54
C PHE A 212 8.71 -13.52 23.27
N ASP A 213 9.89 -13.66 22.64
CA ASP A 213 10.96 -14.54 23.13
C ASP A 213 11.86 -13.92 24.22
N TYR A 214 11.59 -12.69 24.66
CA TYR A 214 12.43 -11.96 25.63
C TYR A 214 11.81 -11.88 27.02
N ASP A 215 12.61 -11.47 28.01
CA ASP A 215 12.13 -11.25 29.37
C ASP A 215 11.09 -10.11 29.37
N VAL A 216 9.84 -10.49 29.65
CA VAL A 216 8.68 -9.60 29.72
C VAL A 216 8.92 -8.43 30.66
N ALA A 217 9.56 -8.65 31.82
CA ALA A 217 9.69 -7.62 32.85
C ALA A 217 10.53 -6.43 32.38
N ASP A 218 11.52 -6.68 31.53
CA ASP A 218 12.42 -5.66 31.01
C ASP A 218 11.99 -5.13 29.64
N ASN A 219 11.09 -5.81 28.93
CA ASN A 219 10.85 -5.53 27.51
C ASN A 219 9.39 -5.27 27.12
N CYS A 220 8.46 -5.40 28.07
CA CYS A 220 7.05 -5.11 27.85
C CYS A 220 6.55 -4.02 28.80
N TYR A 221 5.78 -3.09 28.26
CA TYR A 221 5.02 -2.11 29.02
C TYR A 221 3.58 -2.60 29.19
N ILE A 222 3.08 -2.67 30.42
CA ILE A 222 1.71 -3.08 30.72
C ILE A 222 0.91 -1.84 31.14
N ASN A 223 -0.06 -1.45 30.31
CA ASN A 223 -0.95 -0.32 30.58
C ASN A 223 -1.95 -0.68 31.72
N SER A 224 -2.57 0.34 32.31
CA SER A 224 -3.70 0.27 33.24
C SER A 224 -4.85 -0.64 32.80
N ASP A 225 -5.10 -0.80 31.50
CA ASP A 225 -6.12 -1.72 30.95
C ASP A 225 -5.61 -3.17 30.78
N SER A 226 -4.39 -3.45 31.26
CA SER A 226 -3.68 -4.72 31.13
C SER A 226 -3.26 -5.10 29.71
N SER A 227 -3.35 -4.18 28.74
CA SER A 227 -2.72 -4.38 27.43
C SER A 227 -1.21 -4.34 27.57
N ALA A 228 -0.53 -5.32 26.96
CA ALA A 228 0.92 -5.39 26.92
C ALA A 228 1.45 -4.92 25.56
N TYR A 229 2.43 -4.02 25.60
CA TYR A 229 3.14 -3.52 24.43
C TYR A 229 4.60 -3.95 24.55
N CYS A 230 5.03 -4.88 23.72
CA CYS A 230 6.36 -5.50 23.81
C CYS A 230 7.24 -5.08 22.63
N LEU A 231 8.50 -4.76 22.92
CA LEU A 231 9.52 -4.46 21.92
C LEU A 231 10.80 -5.20 22.28
N PRO A 232 11.53 -5.78 21.31
CA PRO A 232 12.80 -6.42 21.61
C PRO A 232 13.80 -5.40 22.19
N PRO A 233 14.76 -5.81 23.02
CA PRO A 233 15.84 -4.92 23.42
C PRO A 233 16.69 -4.51 22.21
N SER A 234 17.37 -3.38 22.29
CA SER A 234 18.40 -2.98 21.32
C SER A 234 19.68 -2.54 22.04
N PHE A 235 20.75 -2.23 21.29
CA PHE A 235 22.13 -2.16 21.83
C PHE A 235 22.28 -1.30 23.10
N ASN A 236 21.50 -0.21 23.24
CA ASN A 236 21.55 0.73 24.38
C ASN A 236 20.18 0.99 25.04
N SER A 237 19.17 0.14 24.81
CA SER A 237 17.84 0.28 25.43
C SER A 237 17.17 -1.07 25.68
N THR A 238 16.48 -1.15 26.81
CA THR A 238 15.51 -2.22 27.06
C THR A 238 14.26 -2.03 26.21
N GLY A 239 13.44 -3.07 26.04
CA GLY A 239 12.16 -2.94 25.34
C GLY A 239 11.22 -1.95 26.04
N ILE A 240 11.20 -1.92 27.38
CA ILE A 240 10.39 -0.95 28.12
C ILE A 240 10.86 0.50 27.87
N ASP A 241 12.18 0.74 27.82
CA ASP A 241 12.72 2.07 27.46
C ASP A 241 12.25 2.50 26.06
N ARG A 242 12.24 1.57 25.09
CA ARG A 242 11.78 1.84 23.72
C ARG A 242 10.29 2.21 23.67
N VAL A 243 9.45 1.50 24.42
CA VAL A 243 8.02 1.84 24.52
C VAL A 243 7.83 3.21 25.19
N LEU A 244 8.50 3.46 26.32
CA LEU A 244 8.41 4.73 27.03
C LEU A 244 8.90 5.90 26.17
N ASN A 245 9.99 5.73 25.42
CA ASN A 245 10.44 6.73 24.46
C ASN A 245 9.42 7.00 23.36
N SER A 246 8.71 5.97 22.90
CA SER A 246 7.64 6.14 21.91
C SER A 246 6.46 6.91 22.48
N ILE A 247 6.05 6.63 23.72
CA ILE A 247 5.01 7.40 24.43
C ILE A 247 5.41 8.88 24.52
N LEU A 248 6.63 9.15 24.97
CA LEU A 248 7.15 10.52 25.10
C LEU A 248 7.22 11.23 23.75
N LEU A 249 7.68 10.54 22.70
CA LEU A 249 7.82 11.08 21.36
C LEU A 249 6.45 11.46 20.76
N LEU A 250 5.48 10.54 20.84
CA LEU A 250 4.13 10.74 20.32
C LEU A 250 3.39 11.85 21.09
N ASN A 251 3.51 11.90 22.41
CA ASN A 251 2.93 13.00 23.20
C ASN A 251 3.61 14.34 22.92
N ALA A 252 4.91 14.35 22.64
CA ALA A 252 5.63 15.57 22.26
C ALA A 252 5.15 16.11 20.91
N TYR A 253 4.87 15.22 19.95
CA TYR A 253 4.39 15.59 18.62
C TYR A 253 3.13 16.47 18.65
N ASP A 254 2.19 16.18 19.55
CA ASP A 254 0.96 16.95 19.72
C ASP A 254 1.18 18.38 20.24
N ARG A 255 2.35 18.67 20.82
CA ARG A 255 2.74 20.01 21.31
C ARG A 255 3.21 20.93 20.20
N PHE A 256 3.69 20.39 19.09
CA PHE A 256 4.14 21.19 17.96
C PHE A 256 2.94 21.71 17.15
N SER A 257 3.07 22.95 16.67
CA SER A 257 2.03 23.56 15.83
C SER A 257 1.92 22.85 14.48
N ASN A 258 0.78 23.02 13.79
CA ASN A 258 0.55 22.32 12.52
C ASN A 258 1.61 22.64 11.45
N SER A 259 2.21 23.82 11.50
CA SER A 259 3.25 24.27 10.57
C SER A 259 4.67 24.05 11.09
N ASP A 260 4.84 23.54 12.32
CA ASP A 260 6.16 23.40 12.97
C ASP A 260 6.63 21.93 13.00
N VAL A 261 6.46 21.24 11.88
CA VAL A 261 6.99 19.89 11.68
C VAL A 261 8.51 19.90 11.76
N TYR A 262 9.16 20.92 11.21
CA TYR A 262 10.62 21.06 11.29
C TYR A 262 11.13 21.16 12.74
N GLY A 263 10.43 21.88 13.62
CA GLY A 263 10.76 21.96 15.04
C GLY A 263 10.71 20.59 15.72
N TYR A 264 9.67 19.81 15.43
CA TYR A 264 9.55 18.43 15.95
C TYR A 264 10.70 17.55 15.46
N ILE A 265 11.03 17.59 14.17
CA ILE A 265 12.14 16.78 13.64
C ILE A 265 13.49 17.20 14.23
N SER A 266 13.70 18.51 14.42
CA SER A 266 14.92 19.03 15.06
C SER A 266 15.08 18.52 16.49
N TYR A 267 13.98 18.51 17.25
CA TYR A 267 13.95 17.93 18.59
C TYR A 267 14.30 16.43 18.57
N TYR A 268 13.74 15.67 17.64
CA TYR A 268 14.03 14.24 17.52
C TYR A 268 15.51 13.98 17.15
N LEU A 269 16.09 14.76 16.24
CA LEU A 269 17.52 14.64 15.93
C LEU A 269 18.41 15.00 17.14
N GLU A 270 18.04 15.99 17.94
CA GLU A 270 18.75 16.28 19.18
C GLU A 270 18.64 15.12 20.17
N LEU A 271 17.47 14.50 20.27
CA LEU A 271 17.24 13.31 21.10
C LEU A 271 18.20 12.19 20.72
N ILE A 272 18.27 11.80 19.44
CA ILE A 272 19.18 10.75 18.98
C ILE A 272 20.63 11.09 19.31
N ASN A 273 21.06 12.31 18.99
CA ASN A 273 22.44 12.73 19.19
C ASN A 273 22.84 12.76 20.67
N LYS A 274 21.98 13.29 21.53
CA LYS A 274 22.25 13.42 22.98
C LYS A 274 22.12 12.06 23.70
N CYS A 275 21.19 11.22 23.27
CA CYS A 275 20.87 9.95 23.92
C CYS A 275 21.45 8.72 23.22
N TYR A 276 22.38 8.89 22.27
CA TYR A 276 22.99 7.81 21.48
C TYR A 276 23.51 6.65 22.35
N TYR A 277 24.24 6.96 23.43
CA TYR A 277 24.82 5.97 24.35
C TYR A 277 23.91 5.59 25.53
N ASN A 278 22.80 6.28 25.72
CA ASN A 278 21.86 6.06 26.82
C ASN A 278 20.45 6.36 26.32
N ARG A 279 19.79 5.34 25.76
CA ARG A 279 18.44 5.45 25.19
C ARG A 279 17.35 5.27 26.25
N SER A 280 17.63 5.57 27.52
CA SER A 280 16.62 5.52 28.57
C SER A 280 15.61 6.67 28.45
N ALA A 281 14.38 6.43 28.92
CA ALA A 281 13.34 7.46 28.97
C ALA A 281 13.80 8.72 29.72
N LYS A 282 14.66 8.58 30.73
CA LYS A 282 15.24 9.71 31.47
C LYS A 282 16.10 10.62 30.60
N CYS A 283 16.91 10.06 29.69
CA CYS A 283 17.69 10.90 28.78
C CYS A 283 16.76 11.71 27.86
N HIS A 284 15.68 11.09 27.42
CA HIS A 284 14.65 11.72 26.61
C HIS A 284 13.94 12.87 27.36
N GLU A 285 13.56 12.67 28.62
CA GLU A 285 13.02 13.75 29.47
C GLU A 285 13.93 14.99 29.50
N GLU A 286 15.25 14.79 29.63
CA GLU A 286 16.22 15.89 29.64
C GLU A 286 16.29 16.63 28.30
N VAL A 287 16.00 15.97 27.17
CA VAL A 287 15.89 16.62 25.86
C VAL A 287 14.57 17.39 25.77
N LEU A 288 13.44 16.80 26.17
CA LEU A 288 12.14 17.47 26.15
C LEU A 288 12.13 18.77 26.95
N MET A 289 12.74 18.74 28.14
CA MET A 289 12.85 19.92 29.00
C MET A 289 13.70 21.04 28.37
N ASN A 290 14.68 20.73 27.50
CA ASN A 290 15.43 21.73 26.74
C ASN A 290 14.56 22.47 25.71
N TYR A 291 13.51 21.81 25.19
CA TYR A 291 12.52 22.38 24.28
C TYR A 291 11.35 23.04 25.02
N GLY A 292 11.37 23.08 26.36
CA GLY A 292 10.26 23.60 27.17
C GLY A 292 9.01 22.72 27.14
N ILE A 293 9.18 21.43 26.80
CA ILE A 293 8.10 20.44 26.78
C ILE A 293 8.18 19.62 28.06
N GLU A 294 7.09 19.63 28.84
CA GLU A 294 6.98 18.77 30.03
C GLU A 294 6.81 17.30 29.59
N PRO A 295 7.62 16.36 30.12
CA PRO A 295 7.46 14.94 29.82
C PRO A 295 6.06 14.43 30.13
N ASN A 296 5.43 13.77 29.17
CA ASN A 296 4.08 13.24 29.31
C ASN A 296 4.08 11.73 29.00
N TYR A 297 3.72 10.94 30.01
CA TYR A 297 3.63 9.48 29.94
C TYR A 297 2.19 8.98 29.73
N ASP A 298 1.30 9.82 29.19
CA ASP A 298 -0.04 9.38 28.79
C ASP A 298 0.07 8.31 27.70
N ASP A 299 -0.18 7.07 28.09
CA ASP A 299 -0.06 5.88 27.24
C ASP A 299 -1.28 5.68 26.32
N SER A 300 -2.26 6.59 26.33
CA SER A 300 -3.40 6.55 25.41
C SER A 300 -2.98 6.68 23.95
N VAL A 301 -1.81 7.28 23.69
CA VAL A 301 -1.17 7.34 22.36
C VAL A 301 -0.84 5.95 21.79
N LEU A 302 -0.76 4.90 22.63
CA LEU A 302 -0.51 3.53 22.19
C LEU A 302 -1.79 2.80 21.73
N LYS A 303 -2.99 3.33 22.00
CA LYS A 303 -4.26 2.65 21.66
C LYS A 303 -4.52 2.51 20.17
N GLY A 304 -3.81 3.29 19.34
CA GLY A 304 -3.78 3.15 17.88
C GLY A 304 -2.56 2.39 17.37
N GLY A 305 -1.81 1.75 18.27
CA GLY A 305 -0.63 0.98 17.92
C GLY A 305 -0.94 -0.22 17.03
N PHE A 306 0.07 -0.68 16.30
CA PHE A 306 -0.04 -1.74 15.33
C PHE A 306 0.70 -2.99 15.80
N LEU A 307 -0.04 -4.09 15.94
CA LEU A 307 0.50 -5.38 16.30
C LEU A 307 1.20 -6.02 15.10
N GLU A 308 2.45 -6.42 15.31
CA GLU A 308 3.30 -7.04 14.30
C GLU A 308 3.85 -8.38 14.78
N ASN A 309 4.24 -9.22 13.82
CA ASN A 309 5.02 -10.41 14.11
C ASN A 309 6.53 -10.10 14.24
N GLU A 310 6.97 -9.00 13.62
CA GLU A 310 8.36 -8.57 13.50
C GLU A 310 8.40 -7.04 13.53
N ILE A 311 9.33 -6.46 14.29
CA ILE A 311 9.54 -5.02 14.27
C ILE A 311 10.49 -4.63 13.13
N PHE A 312 10.00 -3.82 12.20
CA PHE A 312 10.82 -3.19 11.18
C PHE A 312 10.23 -1.82 10.82
N ALA A 313 11.12 -0.87 10.52
CA ALA A 313 10.71 0.47 10.14
C ALA A 313 10.13 0.45 8.72
N ARG A 314 9.05 1.18 8.50
CA ARG A 314 8.50 1.43 7.17
C ARG A 314 7.70 2.72 7.15
N ALA A 315 7.54 3.28 5.96
CA ALA A 315 6.68 4.42 5.75
C ALA A 315 5.69 4.12 4.63
N SER A 316 4.59 4.86 4.58
CA SER A 316 3.79 4.96 3.37
C SER A 316 3.54 6.40 3.01
N ILE A 317 3.49 6.69 1.70
CA ILE A 317 3.08 7.98 1.17
C ILE A 317 1.88 7.72 0.26
N ASN A 318 0.73 8.33 0.59
CA ASN A 318 -0.54 8.07 -0.09
C ASN A 318 -0.87 6.55 -0.20
N GLU A 319 -0.60 5.80 0.88
CA GLU A 319 -0.75 4.34 0.98
C GLU A 319 0.22 3.51 0.10
N VAL A 320 1.20 4.13 -0.55
CA VAL A 320 2.32 3.43 -1.20
C VAL A 320 3.41 3.22 -0.17
N TYR A 321 3.69 1.96 0.16
CA TYR A 321 4.66 1.60 1.20
C TYR A 321 6.09 1.69 0.68
N ILE A 322 7.03 2.00 1.56
CA ILE A 322 8.47 1.93 1.32
C ILE A 322 9.15 1.41 2.58
N TYR A 323 10.22 0.66 2.37
CA TYR A 323 11.00 0.04 3.42
C TYR A 323 12.42 0.63 3.49
N ASP A 324 12.86 1.25 2.39
CA ASP A 324 14.09 2.02 2.32
C ASP A 324 13.76 3.52 2.21
N PHE A 325 14.11 4.27 3.25
CA PHE A 325 13.79 5.70 3.34
C PHE A 325 14.59 6.57 2.39
N TYR A 326 15.66 6.06 1.77
CA TYR A 326 16.42 6.79 0.74
C TYR A 326 15.51 7.25 -0.41
N TYR A 327 14.52 6.44 -0.75
CA TYR A 327 13.55 6.72 -1.83
C TYR A 327 12.30 7.50 -1.39
N MET A 328 12.23 7.89 -0.11
CA MET A 328 11.05 8.58 0.44
C MET A 328 10.82 9.93 -0.22
N SER A 329 11.89 10.65 -0.53
CA SER A 329 11.79 11.96 -1.19
C SER A 329 11.21 11.84 -2.59
N ASP A 330 11.74 10.94 -3.42
CA ASP A 330 11.23 10.67 -4.77
C ASP A 330 9.77 10.22 -4.75
N LEU A 331 9.40 9.32 -3.83
CA LEU A 331 8.01 8.90 -3.68
C LEU A 331 7.10 10.07 -3.26
N TYR A 332 7.56 10.96 -2.38
CA TYR A 332 6.80 12.15 -1.99
C TYR A 332 6.55 13.07 -3.20
N VAL A 333 7.57 13.32 -4.02
CA VAL A 333 7.43 14.16 -5.22
C VAL A 333 6.46 13.51 -6.22
N LEU A 334 6.58 12.20 -6.46
CA LEU A 334 5.69 11.47 -7.37
C LEU A 334 4.25 11.42 -6.87
N SER A 335 4.06 11.42 -5.55
CA SER A 335 2.75 11.45 -4.89
C SER A 335 2.10 12.84 -4.88
N GLY A 336 2.84 13.90 -5.19
CA GLY A 336 2.34 15.26 -5.26
C GLY A 336 1.78 15.63 -6.64
N THR A 337 0.76 16.49 -6.70
CA THR A 337 0.28 17.07 -7.96
C THR A 337 1.08 18.29 -8.41
N ALA A 338 1.98 18.80 -7.58
CA ALA A 338 2.81 19.93 -7.91
C ALA A 338 3.84 19.56 -8.97
N ASP A 339 3.99 20.43 -9.98
CA ASP A 339 4.91 20.22 -11.09
C ASP A 339 6.34 20.51 -10.63
N PHE A 340 7.04 19.45 -10.22
CA PHE A 340 8.44 19.51 -9.84
C PHE A 340 9.29 18.91 -10.94
N ILE A 341 10.47 19.48 -11.14
CA ILE A 341 11.50 18.81 -11.95
C ILE A 341 11.80 17.50 -11.23
N SER A 342 11.49 16.38 -11.88
CA SER A 342 11.65 15.05 -11.29
C SER A 342 13.07 14.92 -10.76
N SER A 343 13.20 14.62 -9.47
CA SER A 343 14.47 14.67 -8.76
C SER A 343 15.45 13.61 -9.26
N ILE A 344 16.71 14.08 -9.37
CA ILE A 344 18.00 13.37 -9.42
C ILE A 344 18.34 12.55 -10.68
N ASN A 345 17.44 11.75 -11.25
CA ASN A 345 17.85 10.83 -12.34
C ASN A 345 17.37 11.25 -13.72
N CYS A 346 16.28 12.02 -13.81
CA CYS A 346 15.78 12.46 -15.09
C CYS A 346 16.58 13.59 -15.74
N ASP A 347 16.57 13.65 -17.07
CA ASP A 347 17.20 14.74 -17.81
C ASP A 347 16.50 16.07 -17.53
N ALA A 348 17.26 17.16 -17.64
CA ALA A 348 16.74 18.50 -17.38
C ALA A 348 15.52 18.80 -18.27
N GLY A 349 14.41 19.19 -17.63
CA GLY A 349 13.15 19.50 -18.32
C GLY A 349 12.19 18.32 -18.45
N CYS A 350 12.44 17.21 -17.74
CA CYS A 350 11.43 16.20 -17.44
C CYS A 350 10.85 16.45 -16.03
N SER A 351 9.56 16.77 -15.95
CA SER A 351 8.86 16.99 -14.70
C SER A 351 8.07 15.75 -14.25
N THR A 352 7.62 15.74 -13.00
CA THR A 352 6.75 14.67 -12.50
C THR A 352 5.45 14.55 -13.30
N MET A 353 4.86 15.66 -13.74
CA MET A 353 3.69 15.63 -14.62
C MET A 353 3.99 15.01 -15.98
N ASN A 354 5.21 15.20 -16.51
CA ASN A 354 5.58 14.61 -17.79
C ASN A 354 5.67 13.08 -17.70
N ILE A 355 6.05 12.52 -16.54
CA ILE A 355 6.22 11.06 -16.36
C ILE A 355 4.89 10.35 -16.06
N THR A 356 3.88 11.07 -15.57
CA THR A 356 2.58 10.49 -15.17
C THR A 356 1.45 10.77 -16.16
N ASN A 357 1.65 11.60 -17.17
CA ASN A 357 0.60 12.00 -18.12
C ASN A 357 0.36 10.98 -19.27
N ASN A 358 1.19 9.93 -19.37
CA ASN A 358 1.19 8.93 -20.46
C ASN A 358 1.44 9.53 -21.86
N ILE A 359 2.16 10.64 -21.96
CA ILE A 359 2.51 11.29 -23.23
C ILE A 359 4.03 11.26 -23.36
N CYS A 360 4.54 10.49 -24.32
CA CYS A 360 5.97 10.38 -24.56
C CYS A 360 6.63 11.75 -24.83
N GLU A 361 7.26 12.31 -23.80
CA GLU A 361 7.98 13.56 -23.89
C GLU A 361 9.45 13.33 -24.20
N LYS A 362 9.99 14.12 -25.13
CA LYS A 362 11.37 13.96 -25.59
C LYS A 362 12.42 14.04 -24.46
N ASN A 363 12.16 14.87 -23.45
CA ASN A 363 13.08 15.04 -22.31
C ASN A 363 12.95 13.90 -21.27
N CYS A 364 11.82 13.18 -21.26
CA CYS A 364 11.57 12.03 -20.39
C CYS A 364 11.83 10.69 -21.10
N ASN A 365 12.07 10.71 -22.40
CA ASN A 365 12.37 9.53 -23.20
C ASN A 365 13.85 9.09 -23.04
N THR A 366 14.26 8.84 -21.80
CA THR A 366 15.59 8.35 -21.47
C THR A 366 15.50 7.16 -20.54
N GLU A 367 16.54 6.33 -20.54
CA GLU A 367 16.64 5.17 -19.65
C GLU A 367 16.49 5.55 -18.17
N LYS A 368 17.10 6.67 -17.77
CA LYS A 368 17.03 7.16 -16.39
C LYS A 368 15.63 7.60 -15.95
N CYS A 369 14.79 7.98 -16.91
CA CYS A 369 13.38 8.32 -16.71
C CYS A 369 12.44 7.14 -17.01
N ALA A 370 12.99 5.93 -17.15
CA ALA A 370 12.25 4.75 -17.57
C ALA A 370 11.44 4.97 -18.86
N PHE A 371 11.93 5.81 -19.78
CA PHE A 371 11.28 6.12 -21.05
C PHE A 371 9.82 6.56 -20.90
N ASP A 372 9.57 7.48 -19.96
CA ASP A 372 8.23 7.96 -19.59
C ASP A 372 7.29 6.80 -19.22
N SER A 373 7.64 6.11 -18.13
CA SER A 373 6.91 4.93 -17.66
C SER A 373 6.70 3.86 -18.75
N LEU A 374 7.73 3.67 -19.59
CA LEU A 374 7.82 2.79 -20.75
C LEU A 374 6.85 3.13 -21.90
N GLN A 375 6.09 4.24 -21.82
CA GLN A 375 5.15 4.61 -22.88
C GLN A 375 5.88 5.01 -24.16
N CYS A 376 7.06 5.61 -24.05
CA CYS A 376 7.88 5.95 -25.21
C CYS A 376 8.42 4.72 -25.97
N LEU A 377 8.41 3.56 -25.34
CA LEU A 377 8.84 2.29 -25.95
C LEU A 377 7.68 1.56 -26.62
N LYS A 378 6.48 2.13 -26.68
CA LYS A 378 5.33 1.50 -27.35
C LYS A 378 5.14 2.01 -28.76
N GLU A 379 4.95 1.07 -29.69
CA GLU A 379 4.36 1.29 -31.00
C GLU A 379 2.98 0.59 -31.02
N ASP A 380 1.90 1.38 -31.05
CA ASP A 380 0.53 0.92 -30.80
C ASP A 380 0.37 0.21 -29.43
N LEU A 381 0.24 -1.12 -29.43
CA LEU A 381 0.12 -1.96 -28.22
C LEU A 381 1.39 -2.79 -27.97
N CYS A 382 2.38 -2.72 -28.86
CA CYS A 382 3.60 -3.51 -28.83
C CYS A 382 4.75 -2.72 -28.23
N TYR A 383 5.58 -3.34 -27.41
CA TYR A 383 6.83 -2.74 -26.98
C TYR A 383 7.91 -2.94 -28.05
N THR A 384 8.64 -1.89 -28.40
CA THR A 384 9.66 -1.93 -29.46
C THR A 384 10.81 -2.89 -29.13
N PHE A 385 11.06 -3.14 -27.84
CA PHE A 385 12.14 -4.03 -27.39
C PHE A 385 11.81 -5.53 -27.50
N ILE A 386 10.53 -5.90 -27.70
CA ILE A 386 10.14 -7.31 -27.93
C ILE A 386 10.04 -7.67 -29.41
N ILE A 387 10.16 -6.69 -30.32
CA ILE A 387 10.11 -6.96 -31.77
C ILE A 387 11.40 -7.68 -32.19
N GLY A 388 11.27 -8.87 -32.79
CA GLY A 388 12.44 -9.64 -33.21
C GLY A 388 13.16 -10.36 -32.07
N ASP A 389 12.47 -10.60 -30.94
CA ASP A 389 13.03 -11.29 -29.78
C ASP A 389 13.09 -12.83 -29.92
N GLY A 390 12.61 -13.35 -31.06
CA GLY A 390 12.50 -14.77 -31.38
C GLY A 390 11.14 -15.37 -31.00
N ASN A 391 10.22 -14.60 -30.42
CA ASN A 391 8.87 -15.02 -30.07
C ASN A 391 7.84 -14.31 -30.97
N CYS A 392 6.82 -15.04 -31.43
CA CYS A 392 5.70 -14.40 -32.12
C CYS A 392 4.69 -13.89 -31.08
N ASN A 393 4.69 -12.58 -30.83
CA ASN A 393 3.82 -11.94 -29.84
C ASN A 393 2.58 -11.32 -30.50
N SER A 394 1.38 -11.68 -30.02
CA SER A 394 0.10 -11.27 -30.61
C SER A 394 -0.20 -9.78 -30.45
N LEU A 395 0.42 -9.11 -29.49
CA LEU A 395 0.35 -7.65 -29.32
C LEU A 395 1.11 -6.90 -30.43
N CYS A 396 2.00 -7.58 -31.16
CA CYS A 396 2.91 -7.00 -32.14
C CYS A 396 2.53 -7.39 -33.57
N ASN A 397 1.56 -6.69 -34.16
CA ASN A 397 1.05 -6.98 -35.52
C ASN A 397 2.13 -6.99 -36.63
N ASN A 398 3.25 -6.28 -36.42
CA ASN A 398 4.34 -6.16 -37.38
C ASN A 398 5.60 -6.96 -36.98
N ASP A 399 5.48 -7.88 -36.02
CA ASP A 399 6.61 -8.68 -35.57
C ASP A 399 7.12 -9.60 -36.69
N THR A 400 8.42 -9.49 -37.00
CA THR A 400 9.06 -10.29 -38.05
C THR A 400 9.07 -11.78 -37.72
N ASP A 401 9.02 -12.13 -36.44
CA ASP A 401 9.09 -13.51 -35.97
C ASP A 401 7.79 -14.27 -36.25
N CYS A 402 6.65 -13.57 -36.33
CA CYS A 402 5.36 -14.16 -36.68
C CYS A 402 5.26 -14.65 -38.13
N TYR A 403 5.96 -13.99 -39.07
CA TYR A 403 5.89 -14.34 -40.48
C TYR A 403 6.60 -15.66 -40.81
N GLN A 404 7.58 -16.08 -40.01
CA GLN A 404 8.32 -17.33 -40.25
C GLN A 404 7.47 -18.58 -39.97
N ASN A 405 6.52 -18.48 -39.03
CA ASN A 405 5.62 -19.57 -38.67
C ASN A 405 4.50 -19.78 -39.70
N ILE A 406 4.04 -18.72 -40.37
CA ILE A 406 2.99 -18.79 -41.39
C ILE A 406 3.50 -19.54 -42.64
N VAL A 407 4.76 -19.33 -43.02
CA VAL A 407 5.32 -19.95 -44.24
C VAL A 407 5.62 -21.45 -44.05
N THR A 408 5.71 -21.94 -42.81
CA THR A 408 6.13 -23.33 -42.53
C THR A 408 4.99 -24.26 -42.09
N ASN A 409 3.85 -23.73 -41.63
CA ASN A 409 2.75 -24.54 -41.07
C ASN A 409 1.46 -24.58 -41.90
N ASP A 410 1.49 -24.15 -43.16
CA ASP A 410 0.33 -24.17 -44.09
C ASP A 410 -0.10 -25.58 -44.54
N SER A 411 0.16 -26.64 -43.75
CA SER A 411 -0.15 -28.01 -44.17
C SER A 411 -0.86 -28.94 -43.18
N ASP A 412 -1.18 -28.59 -41.93
CA ASP A 412 -1.99 -29.52 -41.12
C ASP A 412 -2.75 -28.86 -39.93
N ASN A 413 -4.06 -29.11 -39.89
CA ASN A 413 -4.88 -29.37 -38.69
C ASN A 413 -5.57 -28.26 -37.86
N ASP A 414 -5.64 -26.99 -38.25
CA ASP A 414 -6.45 -26.03 -37.46
C ASP A 414 -7.98 -26.15 -37.68
N ASP A 415 -8.43 -26.75 -38.79
CA ASP A 415 -9.86 -27.02 -39.03
C ASP A 415 -10.47 -28.03 -38.03
N ASP A 416 -9.67 -28.91 -37.41
CA ASP A 416 -10.18 -29.95 -36.51
C ASP A 416 -10.53 -29.42 -35.11
N LYS A 417 -9.86 -28.36 -34.62
CA LYS A 417 -10.12 -27.80 -33.28
C LYS A 417 -11.39 -26.95 -33.24
N THR A 418 -11.65 -26.18 -34.30
CA THR A 418 -12.88 -25.38 -34.42
C THR A 418 -14.11 -26.29 -34.50
N LEU A 419 -13.98 -27.40 -35.22
CA LEU A 419 -15.03 -28.41 -35.36
C LEU A 419 -15.32 -29.14 -34.03
N LEU A 420 -14.29 -29.35 -33.21
CA LEU A 420 -14.44 -29.96 -31.89
C LEU A 420 -15.18 -29.03 -30.90
N ILE A 421 -14.93 -27.72 -30.94
CA ILE A 421 -15.65 -26.72 -30.14
C ILE A 421 -17.11 -26.58 -30.59
N GLU A 422 -17.36 -26.57 -31.90
CA GLU A 422 -18.73 -26.52 -32.45
C GLU A 422 -19.59 -27.74 -32.04
N ILE A 423 -18.98 -28.90 -31.80
CA ILE A 423 -19.69 -30.11 -31.35
C ILE A 423 -19.84 -30.15 -29.82
N LEU A 424 -18.81 -29.76 -29.05
CA LEU A 424 -18.82 -29.89 -27.59
C LEU A 424 -19.74 -28.87 -26.89
N VAL A 425 -19.80 -27.64 -27.38
CA VAL A 425 -20.61 -26.57 -26.76
C VAL A 425 -22.11 -26.91 -26.76
N PRO A 426 -22.73 -27.38 -27.86
CA PRO A 426 -24.13 -27.82 -27.86
C PRO A 426 -24.39 -29.01 -26.94
N ILE A 427 -23.47 -29.97 -26.87
CA ILE A 427 -23.62 -31.17 -26.02
C ILE A 427 -23.62 -30.78 -24.54
N LEU A 428 -22.66 -29.96 -24.11
CA LEU A 428 -22.62 -29.47 -22.73
C LEU A 428 -23.84 -28.60 -22.40
N GLY A 429 -24.27 -27.75 -23.33
CA GLY A 429 -25.50 -26.97 -23.19
C GLY A 429 -26.75 -27.84 -22.99
N PHE A 430 -26.85 -28.95 -23.73
CA PHE A 430 -27.95 -29.90 -23.59
C PHE A 430 -27.96 -30.58 -22.22
N PHE A 431 -26.82 -31.04 -21.71
CA PHE A 431 -26.73 -31.66 -20.39
C PHE A 431 -27.06 -30.69 -19.25
N LEU A 432 -26.66 -29.42 -19.40
CA LEU A 432 -26.95 -28.39 -18.39
C LEU A 432 -28.46 -28.08 -18.33
N ILE A 433 -29.11 -27.94 -19.49
CA ILE A 433 -30.57 -27.77 -19.57
C ILE A 433 -31.31 -29.00 -19.03
N ALA A 434 -30.88 -30.21 -19.40
CA ALA A 434 -31.45 -31.44 -18.88
C ALA A 434 -31.31 -31.55 -17.35
N GLY A 435 -30.15 -31.17 -16.80
CA GLY A 435 -29.89 -31.11 -15.36
C GLY A 435 -30.83 -30.14 -14.63
N ILE A 436 -31.07 -28.95 -15.20
CA ILE A 436 -32.03 -27.98 -14.66
C ILE A 436 -33.44 -28.56 -14.66
N ILE A 437 -33.87 -29.19 -15.75
CA ILE A 437 -35.21 -29.80 -15.85
C ILE A 437 -35.38 -30.91 -14.80
N VAL A 438 -34.39 -31.80 -14.65
CA VAL A 438 -34.40 -32.85 -13.63
C VAL A 438 -34.45 -32.25 -12.23
N GLY A 439 -33.65 -31.22 -11.95
CA GLY A 439 -33.67 -30.49 -10.67
C GLY A 439 -35.04 -29.91 -10.35
N VAL A 440 -35.70 -29.28 -11.33
CA VAL A 440 -37.06 -28.74 -11.19
C VAL A 440 -38.07 -29.87 -10.92
N ILE A 441 -37.98 -31.00 -11.64
CA ILE A 441 -38.85 -32.17 -11.41
C ILE A 441 -38.67 -32.70 -9.98
N ILE A 442 -37.44 -32.85 -9.49
CA ILE A 442 -37.14 -33.30 -8.13
C ILE A 442 -37.77 -32.36 -7.11
N VAL A 443 -37.58 -31.04 -7.26
CA VAL A 443 -38.17 -30.02 -6.37
C VAL A 443 -39.69 -30.09 -6.39
N CYS A 444 -40.31 -30.27 -7.55
CA CYS A 444 -41.76 -30.43 -7.70
C CYS A 444 -42.27 -31.71 -7.00
N VAL A 445 -41.57 -32.84 -7.15
CA VAL A 445 -41.90 -34.11 -6.48
C VAL A 445 -41.76 -33.98 -4.96
N MET A 446 -40.69 -33.35 -4.47
CA MET A 446 -40.47 -33.10 -3.05
C MET A 446 -41.56 -32.18 -2.47
N LYS A 447 -41.98 -31.13 -3.19
CA LYS A 447 -43.10 -30.27 -2.79
C LYS A 447 -44.43 -31.02 -2.75
N LYS A 448 -44.65 -31.97 -3.68
CA LYS A 448 -45.86 -32.80 -3.71
C LYS A 448 -45.91 -33.75 -2.50
N ARG A 449 -44.81 -34.44 -2.20
CA ARG A 449 -44.68 -35.31 -1.01
C ARG A 449 -44.92 -34.55 0.30
N LYS A 450 -44.35 -33.36 0.47
CA LYS A 450 -44.61 -32.52 1.66
C LYS A 450 -46.08 -32.08 1.79
N LYS A 451 -46.82 -31.93 0.68
CA LYS A 451 -48.26 -31.64 0.72
C LYS A 451 -49.08 -32.87 1.11
N GLU A 452 -48.65 -34.07 0.75
CA GLU A 452 -49.31 -35.33 1.12
C GLU A 452 -49.07 -35.65 2.61
N GLU A 453 -47.86 -35.49 3.13
CA GLU A 453 -47.55 -35.63 4.56
C GLU A 453 -48.32 -34.62 5.45
N LYS A 454 -48.55 -33.39 4.93
CA LYS A 454 -49.39 -32.40 5.64
C LYS A 454 -50.88 -32.76 5.62
N LYS A 455 -51.37 -33.52 4.64
CA LYS A 455 -52.76 -33.99 4.63
C LYS A 455 -52.94 -35.20 5.55
N GLU A 456 -51.95 -36.08 5.64
CA GLU A 456 -51.99 -37.25 6.52
C GLU A 456 -51.93 -36.88 8.03
N LYS A 457 -51.31 -35.74 8.37
CA LYS A 457 -51.32 -35.20 9.76
C LYS A 457 -52.63 -34.50 10.18
N ILE A 458 -53.57 -34.26 9.26
CA ILE A 458 -54.85 -33.58 9.56
C ILE A 458 -56.00 -34.57 9.80
N GLU A 459 -55.84 -35.86 9.47
CA GLU A 459 -56.89 -36.90 9.59
C GLU A 459 -56.78 -37.82 10.82
N ASN A 460 -56.00 -37.47 11.84
CA ASN A 460 -55.99 -38.23 13.11
C ASN A 460 -56.32 -37.34 14.32
N PRO A 461 -57.61 -37.18 14.69
CA PRO A 461 -58.01 -36.64 15.97
C PRO A 461 -58.38 -37.77 16.95
N LYS A 462 -57.46 -38.10 17.86
CA LYS A 462 -57.78 -38.70 19.17
C LYS A 462 -56.91 -37.94 20.20
N VAL A 463 -57.45 -37.07 21.05
CA VAL A 463 -58.26 -37.38 22.25
C VAL A 463 -57.43 -38.33 23.14
N LEU A 464 -56.85 -37.96 24.30
CA LEU A 464 -57.45 -37.29 25.45
C LEU A 464 -56.34 -36.93 26.48
N GLU A 465 -56.53 -35.80 27.18
CA GLU A 465 -56.25 -35.50 28.61
C GLU A 465 -55.12 -36.22 29.39
N ASN A 466 -54.27 -35.45 30.09
CA ASN A 466 -54.50 -35.08 31.51
C ASN A 466 -53.33 -34.28 32.13
N LEU A 467 -53.68 -33.53 33.19
CA LEU A 467 -52.86 -32.74 34.16
C LEU A 467 -52.39 -31.35 33.67
N SER A 468 -52.97 -30.20 34.08
CA SER A 468 -53.27 -29.66 35.43
C SER A 468 -52.03 -29.75 36.33
N THR A 469 -51.35 -28.69 36.79
CA THR A 469 -51.69 -27.43 37.48
C THR A 469 -50.32 -26.71 37.64
N SER A 470 -50.11 -25.39 37.72
CA SER A 470 -50.75 -24.40 38.57
C SER A 470 -50.19 -22.99 38.27
N ASN A 471 -51.12 -22.05 38.06
CA ASN A 471 -51.17 -20.68 38.54
C ASN A 471 -50.18 -19.55 38.10
N PRO A 472 -50.70 -18.29 38.14
CA PRO A 472 -50.30 -17.22 37.23
C PRO A 472 -49.75 -15.99 37.94
N GLN A 473 -49.01 -15.17 37.19
CA GLN A 473 -48.72 -13.76 37.46
C GLN A 473 -48.16 -13.22 36.12
N LEU A 474 -48.39 -11.99 35.65
CA LEU A 474 -49.25 -10.86 35.98
C LEU A 474 -48.88 -9.81 34.90
N LEU A 475 -49.86 -9.07 34.35
CA LEU A 475 -49.76 -7.74 33.69
C LEU A 475 -48.82 -7.58 32.47
N ALA A 476 -49.31 -7.31 31.25
CA ALA A 476 -50.01 -6.12 30.76
C ALA A 476 -49.20 -4.81 30.78
N SER A 477 -49.09 -4.20 29.59
CA SER A 477 -48.69 -2.81 29.28
C SER A 477 -47.21 -2.48 29.57
N SER A 478 -46.53 -1.57 28.89
CA SER A 478 -46.96 -0.39 28.16
C SER A 478 -45.81 0.05 27.25
N ALA A 479 -46.15 0.55 26.06
CA ALA A 479 -45.33 1.49 25.34
C ALA A 479 -45.21 2.80 26.15
N LYS A 480 -43.99 3.34 26.24
CA LYS A 480 -43.60 4.73 26.54
C LYS A 480 -42.12 4.78 26.12
N GLY A 481 -41.70 5.59 25.16
CA GLY A 481 -41.81 7.04 25.20
C GLY A 481 -40.70 7.54 26.13
N LEU A 482 -39.49 7.69 25.59
CA LEU A 482 -38.35 8.27 26.30
C LEU A 482 -37.91 9.50 25.52
N GLU A 483 -38.48 10.62 25.93
CA GLU A 483 -37.90 11.95 25.80
C GLU A 483 -36.58 11.98 26.60
N TYR A 484 -35.50 12.44 25.98
CA TYR A 484 -34.36 12.98 26.71
C TYR A 484 -34.32 14.48 26.43
N GLY A 485 -34.66 15.26 27.45
CA GLY A 485 -34.33 16.67 27.53
C GLY A 485 -32.87 16.83 27.92
N ILE A 486 -32.19 17.77 27.27
CA ILE A 486 -30.88 18.28 27.68
C ILE A 486 -30.97 19.81 27.73
N GLU A 487 -30.95 20.32 28.95
CA GLU A 487 -30.48 21.64 29.39
C GLU A 487 -29.39 21.29 30.43
N ILE A 488 -28.19 21.89 30.55
CA ILE A 488 -27.72 23.26 30.32
C ILE A 488 -26.17 23.27 30.51
N LEU A 489 -25.47 24.17 29.76
CA LEU A 489 -24.15 24.84 30.01
C LEU A 489 -22.85 23.99 30.05
N ALA A 490 -21.71 24.43 29.51
CA ALA A 490 -21.11 25.76 29.66
C ALA A 490 -20.17 26.16 28.51
N ASN A 491 -19.97 27.48 28.43
CA ASN A 491 -19.13 28.25 27.52
C ASN A 491 -17.68 27.76 27.44
N ASP A 492 -17.14 27.72 26.22
CA ASP A 492 -15.70 27.83 25.98
C ASP A 492 -15.48 29.08 25.11
N GLU A 493 -15.26 30.21 25.77
CA GLU A 493 -14.80 31.46 25.15
C GLU A 493 -13.26 31.43 25.14
N ASN A 494 -12.69 30.94 24.04
CA ASN A 494 -11.37 31.37 23.56
C ASN A 494 -11.26 31.06 22.07
N LEU A 495 -12.05 31.78 21.28
CA LEU A 495 -11.81 31.94 19.84
C LEU A 495 -11.26 33.35 19.63
N ASP A 496 -10.02 33.38 19.13
CA ASP A 496 -9.26 34.56 18.75
C ASP A 496 -10.10 35.49 17.85
N PRO A 497 -10.20 36.80 18.12
CA PRO A 497 -11.00 37.72 17.31
C PRO A 497 -10.21 38.12 16.05
N LEU A 498 -10.12 37.21 15.08
CA LEU A 498 -9.63 37.51 13.74
C LEU A 498 -10.81 37.60 12.75
N ASN A 499 -11.13 38.86 12.45
CA ASN A 499 -11.69 39.40 11.20
C ASN A 499 -13.02 38.83 10.65
N ASN A 500 -14.01 39.71 10.58
CA ASN A 500 -15.44 39.41 10.49
C ASN A 500 -15.95 39.16 9.04
N ASN A 501 -15.22 38.35 8.27
CA ASN A 501 -15.68 37.81 6.98
C ASN A 501 -15.69 36.27 7.04
N ASN A 502 -16.37 35.67 8.02
CA ASN A 502 -16.39 34.20 8.16
C ASN A 502 -17.06 33.56 6.93
N ILE A 503 -16.22 33.09 6.01
CA ILE A 503 -16.59 32.40 4.76
C ILE A 503 -17.21 31.03 5.03
N GLY A 504 -16.95 30.44 6.20
CA GLY A 504 -17.55 29.20 6.64
C GLY A 504 -17.45 28.99 8.14
N VAL A 505 -17.97 27.85 8.58
CA VAL A 505 -18.01 27.44 9.99
C VAL A 505 -17.02 26.32 10.23
N TYR A 506 -16.14 26.54 11.21
CA TYR A 506 -15.23 25.52 11.73
C TYR A 506 -15.92 24.75 12.87
N THR A 507 -15.93 23.42 12.80
CA THR A 507 -16.58 22.57 13.79
C THR A 507 -16.00 21.15 13.78
N LYS A 508 -16.46 20.29 14.69
CA LYS A 508 -16.16 18.86 14.69
C LYS A 508 -17.17 18.12 13.80
N PHE A 509 -16.70 17.25 12.92
CA PHE A 509 -17.58 16.52 12.02
C PHE A 509 -18.53 15.63 12.79
N ARG A 510 -19.81 15.71 12.43
CA ARG A 510 -20.86 14.82 12.87
C ARG A 510 -21.71 14.44 11.68
N LYS A 511 -22.19 13.20 11.63
CA LYS A 511 -23.06 12.71 10.54
C LYS A 511 -24.33 13.53 10.31
N ASP A 512 -24.78 14.31 11.31
CA ASP A 512 -25.96 15.18 11.23
C ASP A 512 -25.67 16.60 10.72
N LEU A 513 -24.40 16.96 10.44
CA LEU A 513 -24.05 18.25 9.87
C LEU A 513 -24.63 18.42 8.45
N ILE A 514 -25.02 19.65 8.12
CA ILE A 514 -25.59 20.00 6.80
C ILE A 514 -24.46 20.45 5.88
N TYR A 515 -24.06 19.59 4.94
CA TYR A 515 -23.09 19.88 3.88
C TYR A 515 -23.57 19.32 2.53
N THR A 516 -22.85 19.63 1.45
CA THR A 516 -23.13 19.12 0.10
C THR A 516 -22.01 18.21 -0.38
N GLY A 517 -22.38 17.10 -1.03
CA GLY A 517 -21.45 16.09 -1.53
C GLY A 517 -21.22 14.96 -0.53
N ASP A 518 -20.22 14.12 -0.80
CA ASP A 518 -19.79 13.08 0.12
C ASP A 518 -18.94 13.67 1.25
N ALA A 519 -18.88 12.99 2.40
CA ALA A 519 -17.99 13.33 3.52
C ALA A 519 -16.53 12.96 3.18
N VAL A 520 -16.00 13.58 2.13
CA VAL A 520 -14.64 13.38 1.62
C VAL A 520 -14.07 14.76 1.38
N CYS A 521 -12.95 15.06 2.02
CA CYS A 521 -12.21 16.28 1.77
C CYS A 521 -11.54 16.13 0.40
N ARG A 522 -11.86 17.04 -0.54
CA ARG A 522 -11.34 16.95 -1.91
C ARG A 522 -9.93 17.49 -2.08
N ILE A 523 -9.39 18.12 -1.05
CA ILE A 523 -8.04 18.65 -1.03
C ILE A 523 -7.04 17.51 -0.80
N ASP A 524 -7.25 16.70 0.24
CA ASP A 524 -6.38 15.54 0.58
C ASP A 524 -6.92 14.20 0.02
N ILE A 525 -8.14 14.20 -0.52
CA ILE A 525 -8.82 13.01 -1.06
C ILE A 525 -9.04 11.94 0.03
N MET A 526 -9.26 12.36 1.28
CA MET A 526 -9.52 11.48 2.41
C MET A 526 -10.97 11.59 2.91
N ALA A 527 -11.48 10.48 3.43
CA ALA A 527 -12.78 10.47 4.09
C ALA A 527 -12.73 11.33 5.37
N ILE A 528 -13.83 12.01 5.66
CA ILE A 528 -14.02 12.80 6.87
C ILE A 528 -14.76 11.93 7.88
N GLU A 529 -14.09 11.64 8.99
CA GLU A 529 -14.58 10.78 10.06
C GLU A 529 -15.17 11.57 11.23
N GLU A 530 -16.07 10.93 11.98
CA GLU A 530 -16.75 11.53 13.14
C GLU A 530 -15.71 12.08 14.14
N GLY A 531 -15.87 13.33 14.57
CA GLY A 531 -14.96 13.99 15.51
C GLY A 531 -13.72 14.65 14.88
N GLN A 532 -13.52 14.58 13.57
CA GLN A 532 -12.45 15.33 12.91
C GLN A 532 -12.79 16.82 12.79
N ASP A 533 -11.79 17.70 12.85
CA ASP A 533 -12.01 19.13 12.65
C ASP A 533 -12.26 19.46 11.18
N VAL A 534 -13.37 20.12 10.89
CA VAL A 534 -13.84 20.45 9.55
C VAL A 534 -14.21 21.91 9.41
N MET A 535 -14.25 22.36 8.16
CA MET A 535 -14.79 23.65 7.75
C MET A 535 -15.88 23.42 6.71
N ILE A 536 -17.03 24.08 6.89
CA ILE A 536 -18.15 24.05 5.95
C ILE A 536 -18.38 25.46 5.41
N PHE A 537 -18.37 25.61 4.08
CA PHE A 537 -18.64 26.89 3.40
C PHE A 537 -20.13 27.27 3.46
N GLU A 538 -20.61 27.81 4.58
CA GLU A 538 -22.04 28.09 4.81
C GLU A 538 -22.64 29.12 3.84
N ASN A 539 -21.85 30.11 3.43
CA ASN A 539 -22.35 31.27 2.69
C ASN A 539 -22.40 31.10 1.16
N GLN A 540 -21.96 29.95 0.63
CA GLN A 540 -21.86 29.74 -0.82
C GLN A 540 -22.39 28.38 -1.25
N CYS A 541 -21.66 27.31 -0.92
CA CYS A 541 -21.83 26.00 -1.54
C CYS A 541 -22.07 24.88 -0.54
N LYS A 542 -21.76 25.07 0.74
CA LYS A 542 -21.79 24.05 1.81
C LYS A 542 -20.87 22.85 1.56
N HIS A 543 -19.84 22.99 0.74
CA HIS A 543 -18.79 21.98 0.66
C HIS A 543 -18.02 21.90 1.98
N ILE A 544 -17.63 20.68 2.32
CA ILE A 544 -16.93 20.33 3.55
C ILE A 544 -15.48 19.93 3.24
N PHE A 545 -14.57 20.36 4.11
CA PHE A 545 -13.14 20.04 4.06
C PHE A 545 -12.62 19.83 5.47
N HIS A 546 -11.51 19.11 5.65
CA HIS A 546 -10.77 19.18 6.91
C HIS A 546 -10.34 20.62 7.16
N ALA A 547 -10.47 21.07 8.41
CA ALA A 547 -10.21 22.45 8.80
C ALA A 547 -8.77 22.88 8.46
N ASN A 548 -7.81 21.96 8.57
CA ASN A 548 -6.41 22.26 8.26
C ASN A 548 -6.17 22.33 6.74
N CYS A 549 -6.74 21.42 5.96
CA CYS A 549 -6.63 21.45 4.50
C CYS A 549 -7.11 22.78 3.91
N ILE A 550 -8.27 23.29 4.37
CA ILE A 550 -8.77 24.56 3.84
C ILE A 550 -7.93 25.76 4.26
N LYS A 551 -7.36 25.74 5.47
CA LYS A 551 -6.44 26.80 5.93
C LYS A 551 -5.19 26.83 5.06
N LYS A 552 -4.61 25.66 4.73
CA LYS A 552 -3.48 25.52 3.79
C LYS A 552 -3.81 26.11 2.45
N TRP A 553 -4.87 25.58 1.85
CA TRP A 553 -5.28 25.96 0.53
C TRP A 553 -5.54 27.46 0.44
N SER A 554 -6.18 28.06 1.45
CA SER A 554 -6.47 29.49 1.48
C SER A 554 -5.20 30.33 1.58
N PHE A 555 -4.23 29.88 2.38
CA PHE A 555 -2.92 30.51 2.55
C PHE A 555 -2.11 30.46 1.24
N GLU A 556 -1.98 29.28 0.64
CA GLU A 556 -1.16 29.06 -0.56
C GLU A 556 -1.75 29.71 -1.81
N ASN A 557 -3.07 29.67 -1.96
CA ASN A 557 -3.75 30.25 -3.12
C ASN A 557 -4.13 31.72 -2.92
N ASN A 558 -3.85 32.29 -1.74
CA ASN A 558 -4.30 33.63 -1.33
C ASN A 558 -5.78 33.86 -1.68
N SER A 559 -6.61 32.85 -1.39
CA SER A 559 -8.00 32.78 -1.81
C SER A 559 -8.91 32.32 -0.69
N GLU A 560 -10.03 33.00 -0.53
CA GLU A 560 -11.10 32.64 0.40
C GLU A 560 -12.25 31.91 -0.33
N GLU A 561 -12.09 31.56 -1.60
CA GLU A 561 -13.13 30.86 -2.35
C GLU A 561 -13.14 29.35 -2.06
N CYS A 562 -14.26 28.69 -2.29
CA CYS A 562 -14.32 27.24 -2.14
C CYS A 562 -13.48 26.53 -3.24
N PRO A 563 -12.53 25.64 -2.87
CA PRO A 563 -11.72 24.88 -3.83
C PRO A 563 -12.56 24.12 -4.86
N ASN A 564 -13.62 23.42 -4.41
CA ASN A 564 -14.51 22.69 -5.31
C ASN A 564 -15.17 23.60 -6.35
N CYS A 565 -15.66 24.77 -5.93
CA CYS A 565 -16.32 25.71 -6.82
C CYS A 565 -15.34 26.31 -7.84
N GLN A 566 -14.09 26.57 -7.42
CA GLN A 566 -13.06 27.04 -8.33
C GLN A 566 -12.70 25.99 -9.39
N ILE A 567 -12.57 24.72 -8.98
CA ILE A 567 -12.28 23.61 -9.90
C ILE A 567 -13.40 23.47 -10.94
N GLU A 568 -14.67 23.51 -10.52
CA GLU A 568 -15.82 23.43 -11.42
C GLU A 568 -15.87 24.62 -12.40
N ARG A 569 -15.59 25.84 -11.94
CA ARG A 569 -15.50 27.03 -12.80
C ARG A 569 -14.39 26.87 -13.85
N LYS A 570 -13.20 26.41 -13.45
CA LYS A 570 -12.08 26.18 -14.39
C LYS A 570 -12.43 25.14 -15.47
N LYS A 571 -13.09 24.03 -15.08
CA LYS A 571 -13.60 23.03 -16.05
C LYS A 571 -14.63 23.66 -17.02
N SER A 572 -15.58 24.44 -16.51
CA SER A 572 -16.59 25.09 -17.35
C SER A 572 -15.98 26.07 -18.38
N MET A 573 -14.91 26.78 -18.01
CA MET A 573 -14.19 27.69 -18.93
C MET A 573 -13.39 26.94 -20.01
N GLN A 574 -12.81 25.78 -19.68
CA GLN A 574 -12.08 24.97 -20.68
C GLN A 574 -13.01 24.36 -21.74
N PHE A 575 -14.24 23.98 -21.38
CA PHE A 575 -15.23 23.49 -22.34
C PHE A 575 -15.88 24.62 -23.16
N GLY A 576 -16.04 25.83 -22.59
CA GLY A 576 -16.59 26.98 -23.30
C GLY A 576 -15.69 27.54 -24.42
N ASN A 577 -14.37 27.35 -24.34
CA ASN A 577 -13.41 27.77 -25.36
C ASN A 577 -13.16 26.74 -26.48
N LYS A 578 -13.91 25.62 -26.48
CA LYS A 578 -13.86 24.58 -27.53
C LYS A 578 -15.12 24.54 -28.43
N ILE A 579 -15.98 25.56 -28.34
CA ILE A 579 -17.12 25.81 -29.24
C ILE A 579 -16.84 27.12 -29.97
#